data_AF-A0A1H5L190-F1
#
_entry.id   AF-A0A1H5L190-F1
#
_cell.length_a   1.000
_cell.length_b   1.000
_cell.length_c   1.000
_cell.angle_alpha   90.00
_cell.angle_beta   90.00
_cell.angle_gamma   90.00
#
_symmetry.space_group_name_H-M   'P 1'
#
loop_
_entity.id
_entity.type
_entity.pdbx_description
1 polymer ?
#
loop_
_entity_poly.entity_id
_entity_poly.type
_entity_poly.pdbx_seq_one_letter_code
_entity_poly.pdbx_strand_id
1 'polypeptide(L)'
;MPLPSSAVADAYARLTEVVPGLAITELPPEQPLPTGGGWASAAALAEGGAGLEAFLARDDAQVLRDHGRPGRPDVIATFGLHRYAWPVCLLFTVPWFLHRRVPRLPVTHVTYDRTAEGLDMGHLVVRTDSFACLPGDPAAALPGARVVADEEALRAEVRAAVAEHMEPLLAGFGPRMRRRGRALWGMATDEVVEGIWYVADLFGEQPRAVRELERLLPGATKPYVGSAAFREVTGPNGEVLPTRDRASCCMYYTLDALDACPTCPRTCEAERVTKLLAAAAS
;
A
#
# COMPACT_ATOMS: atom_id res chain seq x y z
N MET A 1 -13.71 -29.68 1.97
CA MET A 1 -13.75 -28.42 1.21
C MET A 1 -12.96 -28.61 -0.08
N PRO A 2 -13.44 -28.10 -1.22
CA PRO A 2 -12.63 -28.09 -2.44
C PRO A 2 -11.37 -27.25 -2.25
N LEU A 3 -10.27 -27.64 -2.88
CA LEU A 3 -9.03 -26.86 -2.88
C LEU A 3 -9.26 -25.53 -3.62
N PRO A 4 -8.77 -24.40 -3.09
CA PRO A 4 -8.82 -23.13 -3.81
C PRO A 4 -7.98 -23.22 -5.08
N SER A 5 -8.40 -22.58 -6.18
CA SER A 5 -7.64 -22.58 -7.44
C SER A 5 -6.42 -21.65 -7.40
N SER A 6 -6.41 -20.69 -6.49
CA SER A 6 -5.32 -19.75 -6.23
C SER A 6 -5.28 -19.40 -4.74
N ALA A 7 -4.09 -19.12 -4.22
CA ALA A 7 -3.91 -18.70 -2.83
C ALA A 7 -4.48 -17.30 -2.55
N VAL A 8 -4.57 -16.44 -3.59
CA VAL A 8 -4.85 -14.99 -3.45
C VAL A 8 -6.08 -14.51 -4.23
N ALA A 9 -6.59 -15.29 -5.18
CA ALA A 9 -7.69 -14.86 -6.06
C ALA A 9 -8.94 -14.38 -5.28
N ASP A 10 -9.37 -15.11 -4.25
CA ASP A 10 -10.53 -14.71 -3.43
C ASP A 10 -10.29 -13.37 -2.72
N ALA A 11 -9.07 -13.14 -2.24
CA ALA A 11 -8.67 -11.92 -1.57
C ALA A 11 -8.68 -10.72 -2.52
N TYR A 12 -8.15 -10.90 -3.73
CA TYR A 12 -8.09 -9.87 -4.75
C TYR A 12 -9.47 -9.57 -5.32
N ALA A 13 -10.30 -10.58 -5.55
CA ALA A 13 -11.70 -10.40 -5.94
C ALA A 13 -12.44 -9.55 -4.90
N ARG A 14 -12.30 -9.88 -3.61
CA ARG A 14 -12.92 -9.13 -2.51
C ARG A 14 -12.39 -7.69 -2.40
N LEU A 15 -11.10 -7.48 -2.63
CA LEU A 15 -10.50 -6.14 -2.66
C LEU A 15 -11.08 -5.30 -3.80
N THR A 16 -11.12 -5.83 -5.01
CA THR A 16 -11.62 -5.10 -6.20
C THR A 16 -13.13 -4.86 -6.15
N GLU A 17 -13.88 -5.69 -5.40
CA GLU A 17 -15.32 -5.47 -5.15
C GLU A 17 -15.56 -4.20 -4.34
N VAL A 18 -14.78 -3.96 -3.27
CA VAL A 18 -14.95 -2.78 -2.40
C VAL A 18 -14.15 -1.57 -2.87
N VAL A 19 -13.17 -1.77 -3.76
CA VAL A 19 -12.35 -0.71 -4.36
C VAL A 19 -12.49 -0.76 -5.89
N PRO A 20 -13.60 -0.29 -6.47
CA PRO A 20 -13.89 -0.44 -7.90
C PRO A 20 -12.92 0.33 -8.82
N GLY A 21 -12.21 1.33 -8.29
CA GLY A 21 -11.16 2.05 -9.03
C GLY A 21 -9.83 1.30 -9.14
N LEU A 22 -9.74 0.08 -8.59
CA LEU A 22 -8.56 -0.78 -8.62
C LEU A 22 -8.91 -2.10 -9.31
N ALA A 23 -8.09 -2.54 -10.25
CA ALA A 23 -8.17 -3.90 -10.80
C ALA A 23 -6.90 -4.69 -10.49
N ILE A 24 -7.05 -6.00 -10.28
CA ILE A 24 -5.96 -6.93 -10.08
C ILE A 24 -6.18 -8.16 -10.97
N THR A 25 -5.19 -8.52 -11.77
CA THR A 25 -5.19 -9.74 -12.57
C THR A 25 -4.02 -10.61 -12.19
N GLU A 26 -4.30 -11.82 -11.73
CA GLU A 26 -3.30 -12.85 -11.53
C GLU A 26 -3.08 -13.60 -12.85
N LEU A 27 -1.84 -13.62 -13.34
CA LEU A 27 -1.46 -14.40 -14.51
C LEU A 27 -0.88 -15.75 -14.11
N PRO A 28 -1.14 -16.80 -14.91
CA PRO A 28 -0.46 -18.07 -14.73
C PRO A 28 1.02 -17.95 -15.16
N PRO A 29 1.90 -18.86 -14.70
CA PRO A 29 3.35 -18.76 -14.91
C PRO A 29 3.79 -18.62 -16.37
N GLU A 30 3.08 -19.24 -17.30
CA GLU A 30 3.39 -19.29 -18.72
C GLU A 30 3.09 -18.00 -19.49
N GLN A 31 2.27 -17.10 -18.94
CA GLN A 31 1.91 -15.85 -19.61
C GLN A 31 2.89 -14.74 -19.25
N PRO A 32 3.49 -14.04 -20.23
CA PRO A 32 4.40 -12.92 -19.94
C PRO A 32 3.64 -11.76 -19.29
N LEU A 33 4.32 -11.05 -18.39
CA LEU A 33 3.77 -9.81 -17.83
C LEU A 33 3.64 -8.76 -18.94
N PRO A 34 2.57 -7.95 -18.94
CA PRO A 34 2.42 -6.84 -19.87
C PRO A 34 3.60 -5.88 -19.81
N THR A 35 3.99 -5.36 -20.98
CA THR A 35 5.05 -4.35 -21.10
C THR A 35 4.65 -3.30 -22.13
N GLY A 36 5.10 -2.06 -21.93
CA GLY A 36 4.87 -0.96 -22.86
C GLY A 36 3.49 -0.31 -22.70
N GLY A 37 3.26 0.80 -23.42
CA GLY A 37 2.04 1.58 -23.29
C GLY A 37 1.88 2.19 -21.90
N GLY A 38 0.72 1.96 -21.26
CA GLY A 38 0.41 2.40 -19.90
C GLY A 38 1.22 1.67 -18.81
N TRP A 39 1.64 0.44 -19.10
CA TRP A 39 2.26 -0.49 -18.16
C TRP A 39 3.67 -0.07 -17.72
N ALA A 40 3.85 0.10 -16.42
CA ALA A 40 5.13 0.22 -15.75
C ALA A 40 5.44 -1.07 -15.01
N SER A 41 6.57 -1.74 -15.30
CA SER A 41 7.02 -2.86 -14.46
C SER A 41 7.63 -2.34 -13.16
N ALA A 42 7.40 -3.03 -12.05
CA ALA A 42 8.01 -2.65 -10.78
C ALA A 42 9.54 -2.70 -10.85
N ALA A 43 10.10 -3.64 -11.61
CA ALA A 43 11.53 -3.70 -11.90
C ALA A 43 12.05 -2.42 -12.59
N ALA A 44 11.35 -1.90 -13.60
CA ALA A 44 11.75 -0.67 -14.29
C ALA A 44 11.64 0.57 -13.39
N LEU A 45 10.68 0.58 -12.45
CA LEU A 45 10.62 1.62 -11.41
C LEU A 45 11.79 1.51 -10.42
N ALA A 46 12.15 0.29 -10.03
CA ALA A 46 13.25 0.01 -9.11
C ALA A 46 14.62 0.36 -9.69
N GLU A 47 14.80 0.25 -11.00
CA GLU A 47 16.02 0.67 -11.71
C GLU A 47 16.26 2.19 -11.60
N GLY A 48 15.22 3.00 -11.34
CA GLY A 48 15.34 4.45 -11.17
C GLY A 48 15.73 5.21 -12.44
N GLY A 49 15.60 4.56 -13.61
CA GLY A 49 15.93 5.12 -14.92
C GLY A 49 14.71 5.63 -15.69
N ALA A 50 14.74 5.48 -17.01
CA ALA A 50 13.70 6.00 -17.91
C ALA A 50 12.28 5.50 -17.59
N GLY A 51 12.13 4.27 -17.05
CA GLY A 51 10.84 3.74 -16.61
C GLY A 51 10.23 4.55 -15.47
N LEU A 52 11.04 4.89 -14.46
CA LEU A 52 10.62 5.77 -13.37
C LEU A 52 10.32 7.19 -13.87
N GLU A 53 11.12 7.73 -14.78
CA GLU A 53 10.88 9.06 -15.37
C GLU A 53 9.55 9.15 -16.10
N ALA A 54 9.26 8.17 -16.95
CA ALA A 54 7.99 8.10 -17.68
C ALA A 54 6.80 7.95 -16.72
N PHE A 55 6.98 7.20 -15.64
CA PHE A 55 5.97 7.05 -14.60
C PHE A 55 5.68 8.39 -13.89
N LEU A 56 6.73 9.11 -13.47
CA LEU A 56 6.61 10.40 -12.76
C LEU A 56 6.15 11.56 -13.65
N ALA A 57 6.48 11.56 -14.95
CA ALA A 57 6.04 12.61 -15.88
C ALA A 57 4.50 12.76 -15.92
N ARG A 58 3.77 11.68 -15.61
CA ARG A 58 2.32 11.71 -15.47
C ARG A 58 1.86 12.43 -14.20
N ASP A 59 2.57 12.24 -13.08
CA ASP A 59 2.32 12.96 -11.83
C ASP A 59 2.61 14.46 -12.00
N ASP A 60 3.70 14.80 -12.69
CA ASP A 60 4.02 16.19 -13.08
C ASP A 60 2.87 16.83 -13.87
N ALA A 61 2.42 16.14 -14.93
CA ALA A 61 1.34 16.63 -15.78
C ALA A 61 0.02 16.77 -15.02
N GLN A 62 -0.29 15.84 -14.12
CA GLN A 62 -1.50 15.90 -13.30
C GLN A 62 -1.44 17.06 -12.30
N VAL A 63 -0.34 17.20 -11.56
CA VAL A 63 -0.19 18.30 -10.59
C VAL A 63 -0.29 19.67 -11.27
N LEU A 64 0.30 19.82 -12.46
CA LEU A 64 0.18 21.06 -13.23
C LEU A 64 -1.28 21.36 -13.62
N ARG A 65 -2.04 20.35 -14.03
CA ARG A 65 -3.47 20.52 -14.37
C ARG A 65 -4.31 20.88 -13.14
N ASP A 66 -4.12 20.16 -12.05
CA ASP A 66 -5.00 20.24 -10.87
C ASP A 66 -4.70 21.50 -10.03
N HIS A 67 -3.44 21.95 -10.00
CA HIS A 67 -3.02 23.09 -9.17
C HIS A 67 -2.58 24.33 -9.96
N GLY A 68 -2.60 24.28 -11.30
CA GLY A 68 -2.21 25.40 -12.17
C GLY A 68 -0.73 25.80 -12.08
N ARG A 69 0.12 25.01 -11.41
CA ARG A 69 1.55 25.24 -11.23
C ARG A 69 2.32 23.92 -11.13
N PRO A 70 3.59 23.88 -11.58
CA PRO A 70 4.41 22.68 -11.44
C PRO A 70 4.66 22.35 -9.96
N GLY A 71 4.62 21.06 -9.64
CA GLY A 71 5.04 20.55 -8.33
C GLY A 71 6.55 20.56 -8.18
N ARG A 72 7.03 20.50 -6.94
CA ARG A 72 8.46 20.26 -6.69
C ARG A 72 8.81 18.82 -7.08
N PRO A 73 9.99 18.56 -7.68
CA PRO A 73 10.36 17.20 -8.10
C PRO A 73 10.31 16.16 -6.96
N ASP A 74 10.68 16.53 -5.73
CA ASP A 74 10.63 15.62 -4.58
C ASP A 74 9.20 15.29 -4.13
N VAL A 75 8.27 16.20 -4.36
CA VAL A 75 6.84 16.04 -4.05
C VAL A 75 6.17 15.17 -5.11
N ILE A 76 6.52 15.36 -6.37
CA ILE A 76 6.09 14.52 -7.49
C ILE A 76 6.56 13.08 -7.30
N ALA A 77 7.83 12.89 -6.95
CA ALA A 77 8.37 11.56 -6.63
C ALA A 77 7.64 10.91 -5.45
N THR A 78 7.29 11.69 -4.43
CA THR A 78 6.51 11.22 -3.27
C THR A 78 5.12 10.75 -3.67
N PHE A 79 4.38 11.49 -4.51
CA PHE A 79 3.06 11.06 -4.98
C PHE A 79 3.13 9.87 -5.92
N GLY A 80 4.09 9.85 -6.83
CA GLY A 80 4.32 8.68 -7.68
C GLY A 80 4.56 7.43 -6.84
N LEU A 81 5.43 7.53 -5.82
CA LEU A 81 5.69 6.40 -4.92
C LEU A 81 4.44 6.00 -4.13
N HIS A 82 3.70 6.93 -3.54
CA HIS A 82 2.44 6.64 -2.83
C HIS A 82 1.42 5.93 -3.74
N ARG A 83 1.18 6.46 -4.94
CA ARG A 83 0.22 5.91 -5.91
C ARG A 83 0.57 4.50 -6.37
N TYR A 84 1.85 4.17 -6.40
CA TYR A 84 2.30 2.81 -6.68
C TYR A 84 2.25 1.92 -5.43
N ALA A 85 2.81 2.40 -4.32
CA ALA A 85 3.05 1.60 -3.12
C ALA A 85 1.77 1.27 -2.36
N TRP A 86 0.78 2.16 -2.35
CA TRP A 86 -0.50 1.93 -1.69
C TRP A 86 -1.22 0.68 -2.22
N PRO A 87 -1.57 0.56 -3.52
CA PRO A 87 -2.24 -0.63 -4.04
C PRO A 87 -1.33 -1.87 -4.03
N VAL A 88 -0.02 -1.70 -4.13
CA VAL A 88 0.93 -2.83 -4.09
C VAL A 88 1.08 -3.41 -2.69
N CYS A 89 1.08 -2.60 -1.64
CA CYS A 89 1.07 -3.09 -0.26
C CYS A 89 -0.18 -3.96 0.00
N LEU A 90 -1.33 -3.59 -0.57
CA LEU A 90 -2.57 -4.37 -0.48
C LEU A 90 -2.46 -5.77 -1.11
N LEU A 91 -1.61 -5.96 -2.12
CA LEU A 91 -1.36 -7.27 -2.72
C LEU A 91 -0.84 -8.30 -1.71
N PHE A 92 -0.10 -7.84 -0.68
CA PHE A 92 0.44 -8.69 0.37
C PHE A 92 -0.49 -8.74 1.58
N THR A 93 -1.02 -7.58 1.98
CA THR A 93 -1.67 -7.43 3.26
C THR A 93 -3.14 -7.88 3.24
N VAL A 94 -3.85 -7.77 2.12
CA VAL A 94 -5.25 -8.23 2.03
C VAL A 94 -5.37 -9.75 2.07
N PRO A 95 -4.59 -10.55 1.30
CA PRO A 95 -4.59 -12.01 1.46
C PRO A 95 -4.21 -12.45 2.88
N TRP A 96 -3.29 -11.73 3.53
CA TRP A 96 -2.91 -12.01 4.92
C TRP A 96 -4.06 -11.72 5.88
N PHE A 97 -4.70 -10.57 5.74
CA PHE A 97 -5.76 -10.12 6.63
C PHE A 97 -7.04 -10.96 6.51
N LEU A 98 -7.39 -11.39 5.30
CA LEU A 98 -8.62 -12.17 5.04
C LEU A 98 -8.42 -13.68 5.21
N HIS A 99 -7.27 -14.20 4.79
CA HIS A 99 -7.08 -15.65 4.64
C HIS A 99 -5.80 -16.18 5.31
N ARG A 100 -5.03 -15.35 6.01
CA ARG A 100 -3.74 -15.75 6.61
C ARG A 100 -2.75 -16.31 5.57
N ARG A 101 -2.76 -15.75 4.36
CA ARG A 101 -1.84 -16.11 3.27
C ARG A 101 -0.99 -14.92 2.86
N VAL A 102 0.31 -15.12 2.67
CA VAL A 102 1.24 -14.05 2.31
C VAL A 102 1.91 -14.39 0.98
N PRO A 103 1.51 -13.77 -0.14
CA PRO A 103 2.19 -14.01 -1.41
C PRO A 103 3.61 -13.43 -1.39
N ARG A 104 4.52 -14.05 -2.15
CA ARG A 104 5.83 -13.46 -2.47
C ARG A 104 5.78 -12.90 -3.87
N LEU A 105 5.93 -11.58 -3.98
CA LEU A 105 5.87 -10.84 -5.24
C LEU A 105 7.13 -9.98 -5.37
N PRO A 106 8.27 -10.53 -5.81
CA PRO A 106 9.43 -9.71 -6.16
C PRO A 106 9.06 -8.64 -7.22
N VAL A 107 9.87 -7.60 -7.38
CA VAL A 107 9.60 -6.53 -8.39
C VAL A 107 9.52 -7.05 -9.84
N THR A 108 9.99 -8.26 -10.11
CA THR A 108 9.84 -8.92 -11.41
C THR A 108 8.46 -9.55 -11.64
N HIS A 109 7.59 -9.56 -10.63
CA HIS A 109 6.29 -10.23 -10.62
C HIS A 109 5.10 -9.28 -10.65
N VAL A 110 5.34 -7.97 -10.76
CA VAL A 110 4.29 -6.95 -10.71
C VAL A 110 4.48 -5.94 -11.83
N THR A 111 3.41 -5.66 -12.56
CA THR A 111 3.31 -4.49 -13.42
C THR A 111 2.03 -3.72 -13.11
N TYR A 112 2.09 -2.41 -13.32
CA TYR A 112 1.07 -1.46 -12.92
C TYR A 112 0.75 -0.51 -14.08
N ASP A 113 -0.52 -0.41 -14.44
CA ASP A 113 -1.03 0.56 -15.40
C ASP A 113 -1.95 1.57 -14.70
N ARG A 114 -1.48 2.80 -14.58
CA ARG A 114 -2.26 3.92 -14.03
C ARG A 114 -3.08 4.66 -15.09
N THR A 115 -3.06 4.19 -16.34
CA THR A 115 -3.78 4.79 -17.46
C THR A 115 -4.99 3.97 -17.89
N ALA A 116 -5.23 2.84 -17.22
CA ALA A 116 -6.38 1.99 -17.47
C ALA A 116 -7.68 2.78 -17.21
N GLU A 117 -8.54 2.81 -18.23
CA GLU A 117 -9.78 3.59 -18.20
C GLU A 117 -10.72 3.10 -17.09
N GLY A 118 -11.29 4.04 -16.33
CA GLY A 118 -12.20 3.76 -15.23
C GLY A 118 -11.53 3.22 -13.95
N LEU A 119 -10.19 3.11 -13.92
CA LEU A 119 -9.43 2.61 -12.78
C LEU A 119 -8.52 3.71 -12.21
N ASP A 120 -9.10 4.61 -11.41
CA ASP A 120 -8.38 5.77 -10.85
C ASP A 120 -7.18 5.37 -9.95
N MET A 121 -7.24 4.17 -9.35
CA MET A 121 -6.14 3.58 -8.56
C MET A 121 -5.25 2.64 -9.39
N GLY A 122 -5.62 2.41 -10.66
CA GLY A 122 -4.87 1.67 -11.66
C GLY A 122 -5.17 0.17 -11.71
N HIS A 123 -4.46 -0.50 -12.61
CA HIS A 123 -4.56 -1.94 -12.85
C HIS A 123 -3.23 -2.61 -12.52
N LEU A 124 -3.25 -3.54 -11.57
CA LEU A 124 -2.11 -4.40 -11.25
C LEU A 124 -2.23 -5.74 -11.96
N VAL A 125 -1.14 -6.17 -12.59
CA VAL A 125 -1.00 -7.53 -13.10
C VAL A 125 0.13 -8.20 -12.34
N VAL A 126 -0.17 -9.35 -11.75
CA VAL A 126 0.70 -10.03 -10.79
C VAL A 126 0.90 -11.49 -11.17
N ARG A 127 2.03 -12.04 -10.74
CA ARG A 127 2.29 -13.49 -10.76
C ARG A 127 2.65 -13.96 -9.37
N THR A 128 1.94 -14.97 -8.85
CA THR A 128 2.19 -15.53 -7.52
C THR A 128 2.81 -16.92 -7.63
N ASP A 129 4.13 -17.01 -7.49
CA ASP A 129 4.84 -18.30 -7.59
C ASP A 129 4.91 -19.05 -6.25
N SER A 130 4.87 -18.31 -5.13
CA SER A 130 4.89 -18.89 -3.79
C SER A 130 4.17 -18.02 -2.79
N PHE A 131 3.73 -18.63 -1.69
CA PHE A 131 3.08 -17.93 -0.59
C PHE A 131 3.31 -18.65 0.73
N ALA A 132 3.26 -17.91 1.84
CA ALA A 132 3.25 -18.49 3.18
C ALA A 132 1.81 -18.65 3.70
N CYS A 133 1.55 -19.70 4.46
CA CYS A 133 0.27 -19.93 5.13
C CYS A 133 0.45 -20.64 6.49
N LEU A 134 -0.60 -20.69 7.30
CA LEU A 134 -0.59 -21.39 8.59
C LEU A 134 -0.80 -22.91 8.43
N PRO A 135 -0.45 -23.70 9.46
CA PRO A 135 -0.77 -25.13 9.50
C PRO A 135 -2.28 -25.34 9.41
N GLY A 136 -2.71 -26.26 8.54
CA GLY A 136 -4.13 -26.58 8.34
C GLY A 136 -4.86 -25.67 7.36
N ASP A 137 -4.21 -24.68 6.75
CA ASP A 137 -4.80 -23.91 5.65
C ASP A 137 -5.11 -24.85 4.45
N PRO A 138 -6.33 -24.83 3.89
CA PRO A 138 -6.67 -25.61 2.70
C PRO A 138 -5.74 -25.36 1.49
N ALA A 139 -5.19 -24.15 1.36
CA ALA A 139 -4.25 -23.81 0.31
C ALA A 139 -2.86 -24.44 0.52
N ALA A 140 -2.54 -25.02 1.68
CA ALA A 140 -1.24 -25.65 1.92
C ALA A 140 -0.92 -26.81 0.94
N ALA A 141 -1.93 -27.35 0.24
CA ALA A 141 -1.76 -28.36 -0.80
C ALA A 141 -1.46 -27.78 -2.19
N LEU A 142 -1.48 -26.45 -2.36
CA LEU A 142 -1.16 -25.80 -3.63
C LEU A 142 0.36 -25.76 -3.89
N PRO A 143 0.79 -25.77 -5.16
CA PRO A 143 2.17 -25.50 -5.51
C PRO A 143 2.65 -24.16 -4.94
N GLY A 144 3.90 -24.12 -4.48
CA GLY A 144 4.50 -22.91 -3.93
C GLY A 144 4.07 -22.55 -2.50
N ALA A 145 3.20 -23.35 -1.87
CA ALA A 145 2.81 -23.15 -0.47
C ALA A 145 3.99 -23.42 0.48
N ARG A 146 4.21 -22.50 1.41
CA ARG A 146 5.17 -22.62 2.52
C ARG A 146 4.44 -22.51 3.84
N VAL A 147 4.29 -23.62 4.55
CA VAL A 147 3.65 -23.64 5.86
C VAL A 147 4.61 -23.09 6.90
N VAL A 148 4.22 -22.00 7.57
CA VAL A 148 4.97 -21.41 8.70
C VAL A 148 4.45 -21.94 10.02
N ALA A 149 5.22 -21.76 11.09
CA ALA A 149 4.92 -22.37 12.38
C ALA A 149 3.67 -21.77 13.06
N ASP A 150 3.53 -20.45 13.04
CA ASP A 150 2.48 -19.73 13.77
C ASP A 150 2.17 -18.34 13.18
N GLU A 151 1.25 -17.64 13.84
CA GLU A 151 0.79 -16.30 13.49
C GLU A 151 1.90 -15.24 13.50
N GLU A 152 2.92 -15.36 14.37
CA GLU A 152 4.04 -14.42 14.38
C GLU A 152 5.01 -14.70 13.24
N ALA A 153 5.28 -15.97 12.94
CA ALA A 153 6.02 -16.35 11.75
C ALA A 153 5.32 -15.85 10.48
N LEU A 154 3.99 -15.90 10.42
CA LEU A 154 3.23 -15.35 9.30
C LEU A 154 3.33 -13.81 9.21
N ARG A 155 3.24 -13.09 10.33
CA ARG A 155 3.50 -11.63 10.35
C ARG A 155 4.93 -11.30 9.92
N ALA A 156 5.91 -12.13 10.28
CA ALA A 156 7.28 -11.97 9.80
C ALA A 156 7.37 -12.15 8.27
N GLU A 157 6.63 -13.09 7.70
CA GLU A 157 6.52 -13.23 6.24
C GLU A 157 5.89 -12.01 5.57
N VAL A 158 4.83 -11.41 6.13
CA VAL A 158 4.24 -10.16 5.59
C VAL A 158 5.31 -9.07 5.52
N ARG A 159 6.03 -8.88 6.63
CA ARG A 159 7.08 -7.87 6.72
C ARG A 159 8.22 -8.13 5.75
N ALA A 160 8.63 -9.38 5.59
CA ALA A 160 9.69 -9.76 4.68
C ALA A 160 9.26 -9.59 3.21
N ALA A 161 8.05 -10.04 2.85
CA ALA A 161 7.53 -9.97 1.48
C ALA A 161 7.35 -8.53 1.00
N VAL A 162 6.75 -7.67 1.84
CA VAL A 162 6.62 -6.24 1.53
C VAL A 162 8.00 -5.58 1.47
N ALA A 163 8.93 -5.91 2.37
CA ALA A 163 10.27 -5.32 2.35
C ALA A 163 11.07 -5.73 1.11
N GLU A 164 11.01 -7.00 0.71
CA GLU A 164 11.64 -7.52 -0.51
C GLU A 164 11.16 -6.77 -1.76
N HIS A 165 9.87 -6.44 -1.83
CA HIS A 165 9.31 -5.68 -2.94
C HIS A 165 9.69 -4.19 -2.87
N MET A 166 9.57 -3.59 -1.68
CA MET A 166 9.71 -2.15 -1.51
C MET A 166 11.16 -1.68 -1.52
N GLU A 167 12.10 -2.43 -0.94
CA GLU A 167 13.52 -2.02 -0.85
C GLU A 167 14.12 -1.55 -2.18
N PRO A 168 14.04 -2.33 -3.29
CA PRO A 168 14.57 -1.89 -4.58
C PRO A 168 13.82 -0.67 -5.16
N LEU A 169 12.52 -0.54 -4.90
CA LEU A 169 11.76 0.65 -5.31
C LEU A 169 12.19 1.89 -4.52
N LEU A 170 12.34 1.77 -3.21
CA LEU A 170 12.83 2.87 -2.37
C LEU A 170 14.23 3.30 -2.80
N ALA A 171 15.08 2.37 -3.25
CA ALA A 171 16.38 2.67 -3.84
C ALA A 171 16.24 3.43 -5.18
N GLY A 172 15.38 2.97 -6.09
CA GLY A 172 15.13 3.61 -7.39
C GLY A 172 14.55 5.02 -7.28
N PHE A 173 13.59 5.24 -6.37
CA PHE A 173 13.02 6.57 -6.11
C PHE A 173 13.96 7.48 -5.29
N GLY A 174 14.85 6.90 -4.49
CA GLY A 174 15.72 7.62 -3.55
C GLY A 174 16.43 8.86 -4.13
N PRO A 175 17.06 8.79 -5.31
CA PRO A 175 17.68 9.94 -5.96
C PRO A 175 16.77 11.17 -6.12
N ARG A 176 15.47 10.96 -6.32
CA ARG A 176 14.45 12.02 -6.50
C ARG A 176 13.84 12.54 -5.20
N MET A 177 14.06 11.82 -4.10
CA MET A 177 13.42 12.11 -2.82
C MET A 177 14.24 13.13 -2.01
N ARG A 178 13.55 14.09 -1.39
CA ARG A 178 14.18 15.04 -0.45
C ARG A 178 14.70 14.35 0.80
N ARG A 179 13.97 13.34 1.31
CA ARG A 179 14.33 12.55 2.49
C ARG A 179 14.45 11.09 2.08
N ARG A 180 15.58 10.46 2.39
CA ARG A 180 15.94 9.09 1.96
C ARG A 180 16.00 8.14 3.14
N GLY A 181 16.34 6.87 2.86
CA GLY A 181 16.62 5.85 3.87
C GLY A 181 15.48 5.69 4.86
N ARG A 182 15.70 6.09 6.12
CA ARG A 182 14.72 5.99 7.21
C ARG A 182 13.37 6.66 6.88
N ALA A 183 13.36 7.77 6.16
CA ALA A 183 12.10 8.45 5.81
C ALA A 183 11.27 7.67 4.76
N LEU A 184 11.93 7.00 3.82
CA LEU A 184 11.28 6.17 2.81
C LEU A 184 10.69 4.90 3.40
N TRP A 185 11.39 4.29 4.37
CA TRP A 185 10.82 3.20 5.16
C TRP A 185 9.65 3.64 6.05
N GLY A 186 9.62 4.91 6.46
CA GLY A 186 8.43 5.49 7.10
C GLY A 186 7.23 5.54 6.16
N MET A 187 7.44 5.82 4.88
CA MET A 187 6.36 5.74 3.89
C MET A 187 5.88 4.31 3.72
N ALA A 188 6.78 3.33 3.58
CA ALA A 188 6.38 1.92 3.50
C ALA A 188 5.57 1.45 4.73
N THR A 189 5.95 1.90 5.94
CA THR A 189 5.13 1.71 7.15
C THR A 189 3.72 2.28 6.97
N ASP A 190 3.62 3.55 6.52
CA ASP A 190 2.34 4.22 6.36
C ASP A 190 1.45 3.55 5.29
N GLU A 191 2.01 3.11 4.15
CA GLU A 191 1.24 2.42 3.11
C GLU A 191 0.68 1.08 3.58
N VAL A 192 1.45 0.31 4.37
CA VAL A 192 0.98 -0.95 4.95
C VAL A 192 -0.17 -0.71 5.94
N VAL A 193 0.00 0.27 6.84
CA VAL A 193 -0.97 0.54 7.90
C VAL A 193 -2.25 1.14 7.33
N GLU A 194 -2.13 2.15 6.47
CA GLU A 194 -3.28 2.89 5.95
C GLU A 194 -4.04 2.14 4.87
N GLY A 195 -3.35 1.37 4.02
CA GLY A 195 -4.01 0.52 3.05
C GLY A 195 -4.97 -0.44 3.73
N ILE A 196 -4.49 -1.21 4.72
CA ILE A 196 -5.36 -2.14 5.44
C ILE A 196 -6.37 -1.44 6.33
N TRP A 197 -6.00 -0.35 6.99
CA TRP A 197 -6.96 0.36 7.82
C TRP A 197 -8.16 0.89 7.00
N TYR A 198 -7.89 1.45 5.82
CA TYR A 198 -8.93 1.89 4.88
C TYR A 198 -9.76 0.72 4.35
N VAL A 199 -9.14 -0.31 3.79
CA VAL A 199 -9.88 -1.42 3.16
C VAL A 199 -10.63 -2.25 4.20
N ALA A 200 -10.09 -2.43 5.41
CA ALA A 200 -10.80 -3.15 6.46
C ALA A 200 -12.02 -2.40 6.98
N ASP A 201 -12.04 -1.07 6.89
CA ASP A 201 -13.26 -0.28 7.17
C ASP A 201 -14.36 -0.61 6.17
N LEU A 202 -14.03 -0.69 4.88
CA LEU A 202 -14.95 -1.13 3.82
C LEU A 202 -15.44 -2.58 4.00
N PHE A 203 -14.66 -3.41 4.68
CA PHE A 203 -15.06 -4.77 5.07
C PHE A 203 -15.90 -4.83 6.36
N GLY A 204 -16.05 -3.73 7.10
CA GLY A 204 -16.67 -3.73 8.44
C GLY A 204 -15.79 -4.35 9.54
N GLU A 205 -14.48 -4.42 9.31
CA GLU A 205 -13.48 -5.14 10.13
C GLU A 205 -12.41 -4.21 10.70
N GLN A 206 -12.65 -2.89 10.71
CA GLN A 206 -11.70 -1.87 11.17
C GLN A 206 -11.12 -2.18 12.58
N PRO A 207 -11.91 -2.58 13.60
CA PRO A 207 -11.35 -2.90 14.92
C PRO A 207 -10.40 -4.11 14.91
N ARG A 208 -10.64 -5.08 14.00
CA ARG A 208 -9.73 -6.23 13.82
C ARG A 208 -8.43 -5.77 13.16
N ALA A 209 -8.52 -4.93 12.13
CA ALA A 209 -7.36 -4.38 11.44
C ALA A 209 -6.43 -3.61 12.39
N VAL A 210 -6.98 -2.78 13.28
CA VAL A 210 -6.17 -2.07 14.30
C VAL A 210 -5.33 -3.06 15.12
N ARG A 211 -5.95 -4.09 15.71
CA ARG A 211 -5.25 -5.09 16.54
C ARG A 211 -4.19 -5.88 15.75
N GLU A 212 -4.50 -6.24 14.51
CA GLU A 212 -3.57 -6.99 13.64
C GLU A 212 -2.37 -6.12 13.22
N LEU A 213 -2.61 -4.85 12.90
CA LEU A 213 -1.58 -3.89 12.50
C LEU A 213 -0.66 -3.49 13.67
N GLU A 214 -1.19 -3.35 14.88
CA GLU A 214 -0.39 -3.12 16.10
C GLU A 214 0.59 -4.27 16.36
N ARG A 215 0.16 -5.51 16.07
CA ARG A 215 1.03 -6.71 16.16
C ARG A 215 1.99 -6.82 14.98
N LEU A 216 1.58 -6.40 13.79
CA LEU A 216 2.43 -6.42 12.61
C LEU A 216 3.58 -5.42 12.75
N LEU A 217 3.30 -4.19 13.22
CA LEU A 217 4.25 -3.08 13.30
C LEU A 217 4.24 -2.42 14.70
N PRO A 218 4.82 -3.07 15.73
CA PRO A 218 4.85 -2.56 17.10
C PRO A 218 5.87 -1.43 17.37
N GLY A 219 6.70 -1.02 16.40
CA GLY A 219 7.63 0.13 16.55
C GLY A 219 9.14 -0.18 16.53
N ALA A 220 9.53 -1.46 16.59
CA ALA A 220 10.92 -1.91 16.62
C ALA A 220 11.29 -2.84 15.45
N THR A 221 10.52 -2.77 14.37
CA THR A 221 10.53 -3.80 13.34
C THR A 221 11.30 -3.36 12.11
N LYS A 222 12.62 -3.56 12.10
CA LYS A 222 13.44 -3.20 10.94
C LYS A 222 13.02 -4.00 9.68
N PRO A 223 13.13 -3.41 8.47
CA PRO A 223 13.60 -2.04 8.19
C PRO A 223 12.52 -0.96 8.36
N TYR A 224 11.28 -1.32 8.71
CA TYR A 224 10.18 -0.40 8.94
C TYR A 224 10.50 0.62 10.04
N VAL A 225 9.92 1.80 9.87
CA VAL A 225 10.14 2.94 10.75
C VAL A 225 8.81 3.39 11.33
N GLY A 226 8.77 3.57 12.64
CA GLY A 226 7.53 3.85 13.36
C GLY A 226 6.74 2.58 13.67
N SER A 227 5.51 2.77 14.12
CA SER A 227 4.56 1.71 14.44
C SER A 227 3.24 1.95 13.69
N ALA A 228 2.24 1.08 13.91
CA ALA A 228 0.87 1.36 13.48
C ALA A 228 0.35 2.69 14.05
N ALA A 229 0.75 3.02 15.28
CA ALA A 229 0.58 4.32 15.94
C ALA A 229 -0.88 4.82 15.98
N PHE A 230 -1.84 3.91 16.14
CA PHE A 230 -3.23 4.26 16.34
C PHE A 230 -3.42 4.99 17.67
N ARG A 231 -4.34 5.96 17.67
CA ARG A 231 -4.77 6.72 18.83
C ARG A 231 -6.15 7.29 18.59
N GLU A 232 -6.74 7.88 19.61
CA GLU A 232 -8.03 8.54 19.52
C GLU A 232 -7.87 10.05 19.79
N VAL A 233 -8.79 10.84 19.24
CA VAL A 233 -9.00 12.25 19.62
C VAL A 233 -10.46 12.45 20.00
N THR A 234 -10.72 13.37 20.93
CA THR A 234 -12.07 13.66 21.40
C THR A 234 -12.67 14.83 20.61
N GLY A 235 -13.86 14.62 20.05
CA GLY A 235 -14.67 15.63 19.40
C GLY A 235 -15.31 16.61 20.39
N PRO A 236 -15.86 17.73 19.90
CA PRO A 236 -16.43 18.78 20.74
C PRO A 236 -17.66 18.31 21.54
N ASN A 237 -18.35 17.24 21.12
CA ASN A 237 -19.49 16.65 21.84
C ASN A 237 -19.13 15.34 22.55
N GLY A 238 -17.84 15.04 22.71
CA GLY A 238 -17.35 13.82 23.36
C GLY A 238 -17.22 12.61 22.43
N GLU A 239 -17.31 12.80 21.12
CA GLU A 239 -17.09 11.74 20.14
C GLU A 239 -15.66 11.20 20.23
N VAL A 240 -15.49 9.89 20.11
CA VAL A 240 -14.18 9.26 20.05
C VAL A 240 -13.84 9.05 18.58
N LEU A 241 -12.86 9.78 18.07
CA LEU A 241 -12.49 9.77 16.66
C LEU A 241 -11.16 9.02 16.48
N PRO A 242 -11.15 7.87 15.80
CA PRO A 242 -9.94 7.11 15.58
C PRO A 242 -9.00 7.83 14.61
N THR A 243 -7.71 7.80 14.92
CA THR A 243 -6.66 8.36 14.07
C THR A 243 -5.34 7.62 14.27
N ARG A 244 -4.29 8.06 13.59
CA ARG A 244 -2.93 7.57 13.80
C ARG A 244 -1.89 8.66 13.55
N ASP A 245 -0.73 8.49 14.16
CA ASP A 245 0.43 9.33 13.87
C ASP A 245 1.29 8.69 12.77
N ARG A 246 1.36 9.34 11.60
CA ARG A 246 2.15 8.88 10.46
C ARG A 246 3.65 8.88 10.76
N ALA A 247 4.35 7.90 10.18
CA ALA A 247 5.81 7.83 10.23
C ALA A 247 6.50 8.72 9.17
N SER A 248 5.76 9.14 8.14
CA SER A 248 6.25 9.95 7.03
C SER A 248 5.43 11.23 6.80
N CYS A 249 5.92 12.09 5.91
CA CYS A 249 5.22 13.30 5.45
C CYS A 249 5.24 13.33 3.92
N CYS A 250 4.06 13.35 3.29
CA CYS A 250 3.90 13.41 1.84
C CYS A 250 4.19 14.80 1.24
N MET A 251 4.35 15.83 2.08
CA MET A 251 4.64 17.21 1.67
C MET A 251 3.56 17.85 0.76
N TYR A 252 2.33 17.32 0.76
CA TYR A 252 1.20 17.85 -0.02
C TYR A 252 0.87 19.31 0.29
N TYR A 253 1.14 19.78 1.51
CA TYR A 253 1.00 21.18 1.90
C TYR A 253 1.77 22.18 1.00
N THR A 254 2.75 21.71 0.21
CA THR A 254 3.47 22.55 -0.75
C THR A 254 2.67 22.79 -2.05
N LEU A 255 1.66 21.96 -2.33
CA LEU A 255 0.70 22.13 -3.41
C LEU A 255 -0.56 22.85 -2.93
N ASP A 256 -1.19 22.32 -1.88
CA ASP A 256 -2.35 22.91 -1.21
C ASP A 256 -2.25 22.70 0.30
N ALA A 257 -2.13 23.80 1.04
CA ALA A 257 -1.95 23.75 2.49
C ALA A 257 -3.25 23.49 3.26
N LEU A 258 -4.42 23.78 2.68
CA LEU A 258 -5.72 23.65 3.35
C LEU A 258 -6.28 22.22 3.21
N ASP A 259 -5.88 21.52 2.15
CA ASP A 259 -6.34 20.18 1.82
C ASP A 259 -5.43 19.07 2.39
N ALA A 260 -4.95 19.27 3.63
CA ALA A 260 -4.23 18.23 4.36
C ALA A 260 -5.17 17.07 4.76
N CYS A 261 -4.69 15.81 4.68
CA CYS A 261 -5.45 14.65 5.15
C CYS A 261 -5.60 14.62 6.69
N PRO A 262 -6.59 13.90 7.25
CA PRO A 262 -6.83 13.87 8.71
C PRO A 262 -5.63 13.34 9.52
N THR A 263 -4.83 12.47 8.92
CA THR A 263 -3.62 11.89 9.54
C THR A 263 -2.33 12.68 9.27
N CYS A 264 -2.43 13.89 8.71
CA CYS A 264 -1.24 14.68 8.38
C CYS A 264 -0.46 15.09 9.65
N PRO A 265 0.87 14.86 9.71
CA PRO A 265 1.69 15.26 10.86
C PRO A 265 1.89 16.77 10.98
N ARG A 266 1.45 17.56 9.98
CA ARG A 266 1.49 19.03 9.98
C ARG A 266 0.21 19.68 10.50
N THR A 267 -0.86 18.91 10.66
CA THR A 267 -2.18 19.38 11.09
C THR A 267 -2.23 19.42 12.62
N CYS A 268 -2.71 20.53 13.19
CA CYS A 268 -2.92 20.64 14.63
C CYS A 268 -4.13 19.80 15.08
N GLU A 269 -4.27 19.54 16.37
CA GLU A 269 -5.33 18.63 16.84
C GLU A 269 -6.75 19.18 16.59
N ALA A 270 -6.97 20.49 16.72
CA ALA A 270 -8.28 21.10 16.46
C ALA A 270 -8.71 20.95 14.98
N GLU A 271 -7.79 21.19 14.04
CA GLU A 271 -8.04 21.00 12.62
C GLU A 271 -8.21 19.50 12.28
N ARG A 272 -7.45 18.62 12.94
CA ARG A 272 -7.60 17.16 12.80
C ARG A 272 -8.99 16.70 13.21
N VAL A 273 -9.51 17.14 14.36
CA VAL A 273 -10.87 16.82 14.83
C VAL A 273 -11.90 17.27 13.79
N THR A 274 -11.77 18.49 13.26
CA THR A 274 -12.67 19.01 12.22
C THR A 274 -12.70 18.12 10.97
N LYS A 275 -11.51 17.69 10.50
CA LYS A 275 -11.38 16.83 9.32
C LYS A 275 -11.90 15.41 9.57
N LEU A 276 -11.69 14.85 10.75
CA LEU A 276 -12.21 13.52 11.12
C LEU A 276 -13.73 13.51 11.21
N LEU A 277 -14.34 14.55 11.78
CA LEU A 277 -15.80 14.70 11.83
C LEU A 277 -16.41 14.82 10.43
N ALA A 278 -15.76 15.58 9.53
CA ALA A 278 -16.22 15.71 8.15
C ALA A 278 -16.16 14.36 7.40
N ALA A 279 -15.07 13.59 7.61
CA ALA A 279 -14.93 12.26 7.02
C ALA A 279 -15.96 11.27 7.56
N ALA A 280 -16.27 11.30 8.86
CA ALA A 280 -17.27 10.41 9.47
C ALA A 280 -18.72 10.72 9.05
N ALA A 281 -18.97 11.90 8.47
CA ALA A 281 -20.28 12.33 7.99
C ALA A 281 -20.51 12.08 6.49
N SER A 282 -19.49 11.61 5.77
CA SER A 282 -19.52 11.34 4.32
C SER A 282 -19.78 9.87 4.03
#